data_AF-A0A2D8R803-F1
#
_entry.id   AF-A0A2D8R803-F1
#
_cell.length_a   1.000
_cell.length_b   1.000
_cell.length_c   1.000
_cell.angle_alpha   90.00
_cell.angle_beta   90.00
_cell.angle_gamma   90.00
#
_symmetry.space_group_name_H-M   'P 1'
#
loop_
_entity.id
_entity.type
_entity.pdbx_description
1 polymer ?
#
loop_
_entity_poly.entity_id
_entity_poly.type
_entity_poly.pdbx_seq_one_letter_code
_entity_poly.pdbx_strand_id
1 'polypeptide(L)'
;MSIDEVQKTAFRAELKEELAKDLRGFVASEVDEEVDEEISKRALNGAYWTRFRSIFFAVAATIIALGQFSEAVTLIEGSVVQLKSRLTHSVEYELLDQIHVGNTEGYIENLLGQPQVSKAIDDGIEARYYYNDKFLLTIFVADKRVAAHFVVPLKNDFTPVVVENDNTDFELQQSVFSAYPANPKTYVVDHSNTVSYYLEELDSGKAGLFFHTYLGYVSFTQKPADQHLVSLYEAVVHGDIDSELAVQSKLRENSSPNLHGRGTLDLVLIQKGILTGAEFANYFGR
;
A
#
# COMPACT_ATOMS: atom_id res chain seq x y z
N MET A 1 -4.06 1.10 55.29
CA MET A 1 -4.59 0.43 54.08
C MET A 1 -5.65 -0.54 54.51
N SER A 2 -6.89 -0.35 54.04
CA SER A 2 -8.00 -1.26 54.32
C SER A 2 -7.83 -2.55 53.52
N ILE A 3 -8.38 -3.64 54.03
CA ILE A 3 -8.33 -4.99 53.41
C ILE A 3 -8.92 -4.98 51.99
N ASP A 4 -9.82 -4.03 51.67
CA ASP A 4 -10.44 -3.86 50.34
C ASP A 4 -9.48 -3.33 49.25
N GLU A 5 -8.52 -2.46 49.61
CA GLU A 5 -7.54 -1.93 48.66
C GLU A 5 -6.46 -2.95 48.28
N VAL A 6 -6.07 -3.81 49.24
CA VAL A 6 -5.10 -4.89 49.03
C VAL A 6 -5.70 -5.99 48.14
N GLN A 7 -6.98 -6.32 48.34
CA GLN A 7 -7.67 -7.30 47.49
C GLN A 7 -7.91 -6.80 46.06
N LYS A 8 -8.24 -5.51 45.87
CA LYS A 8 -8.37 -4.91 44.53
C LYS A 8 -7.05 -4.82 43.77
N THR A 9 -5.94 -4.57 44.46
CA THR A 9 -4.62 -4.51 43.82
C THR A 9 -4.10 -5.91 43.46
N ALA A 10 -4.33 -6.90 44.32
CA ALA A 10 -4.04 -8.30 44.02
C ALA A 10 -4.87 -8.83 42.85
N PHE A 11 -6.19 -8.57 42.85
CA PHE A 11 -7.08 -8.99 41.76
C PHE A 11 -6.73 -8.34 40.41
N ARG A 12 -6.32 -7.07 40.41
CA ARG A 12 -5.83 -6.40 39.18
C ARG A 12 -4.48 -6.91 38.71
N ALA A 13 -3.60 -7.35 39.62
CA ALA A 13 -2.33 -7.95 39.26
C ALA A 13 -2.53 -9.34 38.65
N GLU A 14 -3.42 -10.14 39.23
CA GLU A 14 -3.81 -11.46 38.75
C GLU A 14 -4.49 -11.38 37.38
N LEU A 15 -5.45 -10.45 37.19
CA LEU A 15 -6.06 -10.20 35.88
C LEU A 15 -5.04 -9.75 34.83
N LYS A 16 -4.06 -8.91 35.20
CA LYS A 16 -3.00 -8.48 34.28
C LYS A 16 -2.07 -9.64 33.91
N GLU A 17 -1.78 -10.53 34.85
CA GLU A 17 -0.93 -11.69 34.62
C GLU A 17 -1.63 -12.73 33.74
N GLU A 18 -2.92 -12.97 33.99
CA GLU A 18 -3.75 -13.87 33.18
C GLU A 18 -3.94 -13.33 31.76
N LEU A 19 -4.27 -12.04 31.60
CA LEU A 19 -4.37 -11.42 30.27
C LEU A 19 -3.03 -11.38 29.53
N ALA A 20 -1.91 -11.14 30.24
CA ALA A 20 -0.58 -11.16 29.63
C ALA A 20 -0.14 -12.56 29.21
N LYS A 21 -0.57 -13.60 29.95
CA LYS A 21 -0.33 -14.99 29.62
C LYS A 21 -1.17 -15.43 28.41
N ASP A 22 -2.43 -15.03 28.37
CA ASP A 22 -3.33 -15.30 27.23
C ASP A 22 -2.88 -14.56 25.97
N LEU A 23 -2.40 -13.32 26.09
CA LEU A 23 -1.87 -12.56 24.97
C LEU A 23 -0.53 -13.13 24.47
N ARG A 24 0.37 -13.55 25.38
CA ARG A 24 1.59 -14.28 25.00
C ARG A 24 1.27 -15.61 24.33
N GLY A 25 0.25 -16.31 24.81
CA GLY A 25 -0.24 -17.55 24.23
C GLY A 25 -0.80 -17.33 22.85
N PHE A 26 -1.70 -16.35 22.68
CA PHE A 26 -2.32 -15.99 21.41
C PHE A 26 -1.29 -15.54 20.38
N VAL A 27 -0.42 -14.59 20.72
CA VAL A 27 0.66 -14.10 19.84
C VAL A 27 1.64 -15.22 19.52
N ALA A 28 2.02 -16.07 20.48
CA ALA A 28 2.89 -17.20 20.17
C ALA A 28 2.19 -18.23 19.28
N SER A 29 0.91 -18.55 19.51
CA SER A 29 0.20 -19.58 18.74
C SER A 29 -0.19 -19.13 17.34
N GLU A 30 -0.72 -17.92 17.15
CA GLU A 30 -1.10 -17.42 15.81
C GLU A 30 0.13 -17.10 14.97
N VAL A 31 1.21 -16.60 15.58
CA VAL A 31 2.45 -16.28 14.86
C VAL A 31 3.27 -17.55 14.62
N ASP A 32 3.37 -18.49 15.56
CA ASP A 32 4.13 -19.74 15.32
C ASP A 32 3.40 -20.65 14.31
N GLU A 33 2.07 -20.82 14.36
CA GLU A 33 1.38 -21.78 13.48
C GLU A 33 1.28 -21.34 12.01
N GLU A 34 0.90 -20.09 11.72
CA GLU A 34 0.76 -19.63 10.31
C GLU A 34 2.12 -19.30 9.67
N VAL A 35 3.07 -18.75 10.44
CA VAL A 35 4.37 -18.33 9.90
C VAL A 35 5.31 -19.52 9.76
N ASP A 36 5.31 -20.50 10.67
CA ASP A 36 6.11 -21.73 10.47
C ASP A 36 5.57 -22.57 9.30
N GLU A 37 4.26 -22.59 9.04
CA GLU A 37 3.71 -23.33 7.89
C GLU A 37 4.09 -22.68 6.55
N GLU A 38 4.19 -21.35 6.49
CA GLU A 38 4.59 -20.59 5.31
C GLU A 38 6.12 -20.56 5.11
N ILE A 39 6.92 -20.44 6.19
CA ILE A 39 8.39 -20.56 6.19
C ILE A 39 8.83 -22.01 5.88
N SER A 40 8.12 -23.02 6.38
CA SER A 40 8.42 -24.43 6.08
C SER A 40 8.13 -24.77 4.60
N LYS A 41 7.18 -24.05 3.97
CA LYS A 41 6.95 -24.12 2.52
C LYS A 41 7.99 -23.34 1.70
N ARG A 42 8.63 -22.30 2.23
CA ARG A 42 9.60 -21.47 1.51
C ARG A 42 10.80 -21.14 2.40
N ALA A 43 11.88 -21.90 2.20
CA ALA A 43 13.11 -21.91 3.00
C ALA A 43 13.84 -20.54 3.08
N LEU A 44 13.36 -19.63 3.91
CA LEU A 44 14.12 -18.46 4.37
C LEU A 44 14.94 -18.82 5.62
N ASN A 45 16.20 -18.38 5.64
CA ASN A 45 17.21 -18.75 6.63
C ASN A 45 16.78 -18.43 8.09
N GLY A 46 16.35 -19.46 8.83
CA GLY A 46 15.83 -19.36 10.22
C GLY A 46 16.77 -18.75 11.29
N ALA A 47 18.02 -18.44 10.94
CA ALA A 47 18.98 -17.78 11.82
C ALA A 47 18.70 -16.28 12.02
N TYR A 48 18.13 -15.59 11.02
CA TYR A 48 17.76 -14.17 11.14
C TYR A 48 16.47 -14.00 11.95
N TRP A 49 15.52 -14.91 11.76
CA TRP A 49 14.22 -14.93 12.46
C TRP A 49 14.38 -15.11 13.98
N THR A 50 15.24 -16.05 14.40
CA THR A 50 15.48 -16.34 15.82
C THR A 50 16.10 -15.16 16.57
N ARG A 51 16.96 -14.37 15.92
CA ARG A 51 17.58 -13.18 16.53
C ARG A 51 16.61 -12.01 16.64
N PHE A 52 15.80 -11.79 15.61
CA PHE A 52 14.74 -10.77 15.63
C PHE A 52 13.73 -11.04 16.76
N ARG A 53 13.29 -12.31 16.88
CA ARG A 53 12.38 -12.76 17.94
C ARG A 53 12.86 -12.39 19.35
N SER A 54 14.15 -12.62 19.64
CA SER A 54 14.74 -12.29 20.94
C SER A 54 14.77 -10.78 21.22
N ILE A 55 15.03 -9.95 20.21
CA ILE A 55 15.07 -8.49 20.35
C ILE A 55 13.66 -7.93 20.53
N PHE A 56 12.69 -8.38 19.72
CA PHE A 56 11.30 -7.97 19.80
C PHE A 56 10.69 -8.27 21.18
N PHE A 57 10.87 -9.51 21.69
CA PHE A 57 10.37 -9.86 23.01
C PHE A 57 11.03 -9.09 24.15
N ALA A 58 12.31 -8.72 24.02
CA ALA A 58 12.98 -7.89 25.01
C ALA A 58 12.41 -6.46 25.06
N VAL A 59 12.12 -5.87 23.89
CA VAL A 59 11.49 -4.55 23.78
C VAL A 59 10.07 -4.59 24.34
N ALA A 60 9.26 -5.58 23.94
CA ALA A 60 7.90 -5.76 24.46
C ALA A 60 7.89 -5.92 26.00
N ALA A 61 8.80 -6.74 26.55
CA ALA A 61 8.93 -6.90 28.00
C ALA A 61 9.29 -5.59 28.71
N THR A 62 10.10 -4.74 28.09
CA THR A 62 10.50 -3.43 28.64
C THR A 62 9.32 -2.45 28.69
N ILE A 63 8.51 -2.38 27.62
CA ILE A 63 7.34 -1.49 27.58
C ILE A 63 6.25 -1.97 28.56
N ILE A 64 6.07 -3.29 28.69
CA ILE A 64 5.18 -3.89 29.70
C ILE A 64 5.66 -3.53 31.12
N ALA A 65 6.97 -3.54 31.38
CA ALA A 65 7.55 -3.17 32.67
C ALA A 65 7.37 -1.68 33.02
N LEU A 66 7.21 -0.80 32.02
CA LEU A 66 6.99 0.64 32.21
C LEU A 66 5.52 1.01 32.50
N GLY A 67 4.59 0.05 32.48
CA GLY A 67 3.20 0.25 32.90
C GLY A 67 2.26 0.87 31.87
N GLN A 68 2.74 1.18 30.66
CA GLN A 68 1.94 1.65 29.51
C GLN A 68 1.34 0.47 28.72
N PHE A 69 0.68 -0.47 29.41
CA PHE A 69 0.21 -1.73 28.80
C PHE A 69 -0.73 -1.51 27.60
N SER A 70 -1.64 -0.54 27.66
CA SER A 70 -2.59 -0.28 26.56
C SER A 70 -1.92 0.27 25.29
N GLU A 71 -0.87 1.07 25.45
CA GLU A 71 -0.10 1.66 24.35
C GLU A 71 0.93 0.65 23.81
N ALA A 72 1.47 -0.20 24.68
CA ALA A 72 2.31 -1.34 24.31
C ALA A 72 1.55 -2.35 23.46
N VAL A 73 0.33 -2.73 23.88
CA VAL A 73 -0.50 -3.71 23.18
C VAL A 73 -0.87 -3.21 21.79
N THR A 74 -1.31 -1.96 21.66
CA THR A 74 -1.65 -1.36 20.35
C THR A 74 -0.44 -1.21 19.44
N LEU A 75 0.72 -0.81 19.97
CA LEU A 75 1.97 -0.74 19.20
C LEU A 75 2.46 -2.14 18.76
N ILE A 76 2.32 -3.14 19.62
CA ILE A 76 2.69 -4.54 19.34
C ILE A 76 1.76 -5.14 18.28
N GLU A 77 0.44 -4.97 18.43
CA GLU A 77 -0.55 -5.44 17.46
C GLU A 77 -0.30 -4.81 16.08
N GLY A 78 -0.11 -3.49 16.02
CA GLY A 78 0.20 -2.79 14.77
C GLY A 78 1.50 -3.27 14.12
N SER A 79 2.56 -3.45 14.92
CA SER A 79 3.86 -3.92 14.44
C SER A 79 3.81 -5.37 13.93
N VAL A 80 3.09 -6.25 14.64
CA VAL A 80 2.94 -7.66 14.25
C VAL A 80 2.13 -7.78 12.95
N VAL A 81 1.05 -7.01 12.80
CA VAL A 81 0.25 -6.99 11.56
C VAL A 81 1.08 -6.49 10.38
N GLN A 82 1.86 -5.42 10.55
CA GLN A 82 2.76 -4.91 9.49
C GLN A 82 3.85 -5.91 9.12
N LEU A 83 4.46 -6.58 10.11
CA LEU A 83 5.47 -7.61 9.86
C LEU A 83 4.88 -8.84 9.17
N LYS A 84 3.71 -9.30 9.61
CA LYS A 84 2.99 -10.42 8.99
C LYS A 84 2.68 -10.10 7.53
N SER A 85 2.11 -8.93 7.25
CA SER A 85 1.89 -8.44 5.88
C SER A 85 3.19 -8.46 5.07
N ARG A 86 4.27 -7.86 5.57
CA ARG A 86 5.56 -7.81 4.86
C ARG A 86 6.11 -9.21 4.54
N LEU A 87 5.96 -10.17 5.45
CA LEU A 87 6.37 -11.56 5.23
C LEU A 87 5.48 -12.27 4.20
N THR A 88 4.16 -12.19 4.38
CA THR A 88 3.14 -12.82 3.50
C THR A 88 3.18 -12.26 2.07
N HIS A 89 3.69 -11.04 1.89
CA HIS A 89 3.76 -10.36 0.59
C HIS A 89 5.18 -10.23 0.02
N SER A 90 6.20 -10.77 0.71
CA SER A 90 7.61 -10.63 0.34
C SER A 90 7.93 -10.98 -1.10
N VAL A 91 7.35 -12.08 -1.61
CA VAL A 91 7.55 -12.53 -3.00
C VAL A 91 6.97 -11.55 -4.00
N GLU A 92 5.79 -11.00 -3.73
CA GLU A 92 5.18 -10.00 -4.61
C GLU A 92 5.94 -8.68 -4.58
N TYR A 93 6.46 -8.26 -3.42
CA TYR A 93 7.31 -7.08 -3.34
C TYR A 93 8.62 -7.25 -4.12
N GLU A 94 9.33 -8.38 -3.93
CA GLU A 94 10.57 -8.66 -4.69
C GLU A 94 10.33 -8.74 -6.21
N LEU A 95 9.15 -9.18 -6.63
CA LEU A 95 8.75 -9.17 -8.03
C LEU A 95 8.49 -7.76 -8.55
N LEU A 96 7.82 -6.90 -7.79
CA LEU A 96 7.58 -5.51 -8.17
C LEU A 96 8.89 -4.71 -8.26
N ASP A 97 9.84 -4.95 -7.36
CA ASP A 97 11.16 -4.31 -7.34
C ASP A 97 12.02 -4.61 -8.57
N GLN A 98 11.71 -5.69 -9.31
CA GLN A 98 12.43 -6.04 -10.55
C GLN A 98 11.90 -5.27 -11.77
N ILE A 99 10.76 -4.61 -11.65
CA ILE A 99 10.11 -3.90 -12.75
C ILE A 99 10.63 -2.48 -12.84
N HIS A 100 11.35 -2.19 -13.92
CA HIS A 100 11.94 -0.89 -14.17
C HIS A 100 11.51 -0.32 -15.51
N VAL A 101 11.38 1.00 -15.56
CA VAL A 101 11.22 1.72 -16.82
C VAL A 101 12.44 1.44 -17.73
N GLY A 102 12.18 1.11 -18.99
CA GLY A 102 13.20 0.72 -19.97
C GLY A 102 13.45 -0.79 -20.08
N ASN A 103 12.96 -1.60 -19.13
CA ASN A 103 12.98 -3.06 -19.25
C ASN A 103 12.36 -3.50 -20.57
N THR A 104 12.90 -4.55 -21.19
CA THR A 104 12.32 -5.07 -22.43
C THR A 104 11.03 -5.81 -22.13
N GLU A 105 10.11 -5.75 -23.08
CA GLU A 105 8.87 -6.51 -23.06
C GLU A 105 9.12 -8.00 -22.78
N GLY A 106 10.06 -8.62 -23.50
CA GLY A 106 10.41 -10.03 -23.29
C GLY A 106 11.01 -10.34 -21.91
N TYR A 107 11.70 -9.38 -21.26
CA TYR A 107 12.15 -9.58 -19.88
C TYR A 107 10.96 -9.60 -18.91
N ILE A 108 10.02 -8.67 -19.06
CA ILE A 108 8.80 -8.61 -18.25
C ILE A 108 7.97 -9.87 -18.44
N GLU A 109 7.83 -10.36 -19.68
CA GLU A 109 7.07 -11.59 -19.95
C GLU A 109 7.72 -12.85 -19.34
N ASN A 110 9.06 -12.88 -19.27
CA ASN A 110 9.76 -13.96 -18.57
C ASN A 110 9.59 -13.87 -17.04
N LEU A 111 9.49 -12.66 -16.50
CA LEU A 111 9.32 -12.42 -15.06
C LEU A 111 7.89 -12.69 -14.59
N LEU A 112 6.89 -12.19 -15.31
CA LEU A 112 5.48 -12.16 -14.91
C LEU A 112 4.61 -13.20 -15.65
N GLY A 113 5.12 -13.78 -16.73
CA GLY A 113 4.30 -14.49 -17.71
C GLY A 113 3.68 -13.53 -18.73
N GLN A 114 2.75 -14.06 -19.53
CA GLN A 114 2.01 -13.27 -20.51
C GLN A 114 0.95 -12.40 -19.82
N PRO A 115 0.70 -11.16 -20.30
CA PRO A 115 -0.35 -10.32 -19.75
C PRO A 115 -1.73 -10.97 -19.95
N GLN A 116 -2.62 -10.85 -18.97
CA GLN A 116 -3.98 -11.37 -19.11
C GLN A 116 -4.80 -10.55 -20.11
N VAL A 117 -4.58 -9.24 -20.16
CA VAL A 117 -5.28 -8.32 -21.07
C VAL A 117 -4.30 -7.26 -21.55
N SER A 118 -4.52 -6.80 -22.78
CA SER A 118 -3.92 -5.57 -23.26
C SER A 118 -4.92 -4.61 -23.90
N LYS A 119 -4.59 -3.32 -23.83
CA LYS A 119 -5.41 -2.22 -24.33
C LYS A 119 -4.51 -1.21 -25.04
N ALA A 120 -4.86 -0.87 -26.27
CA ALA A 120 -4.20 0.23 -26.97
C ALA A 120 -4.55 1.56 -26.27
N ILE A 121 -3.54 2.34 -25.94
CA ILE A 121 -3.68 3.62 -25.21
C ILE A 121 -3.51 4.81 -26.15
N ASP A 122 -2.54 4.71 -27.04
CA ASP A 122 -2.24 5.67 -28.08
C ASP A 122 -1.46 4.99 -29.21
N ASP A 123 -1.11 5.74 -30.26
CA ASP A 123 -0.28 5.22 -31.34
C ASP A 123 1.09 4.76 -30.80
N GLY A 124 1.38 3.46 -30.97
CA GLY A 124 2.60 2.82 -30.46
C GLY A 124 2.66 2.59 -28.95
N ILE A 125 1.59 2.85 -28.18
CA ILE A 125 1.55 2.64 -26.72
C ILE A 125 0.44 1.67 -26.33
N GLU A 126 0.80 0.60 -25.63
CA GLU A 126 -0.11 -0.44 -25.16
C GLU A 126 -0.03 -0.58 -23.63
N ALA A 127 -1.16 -0.54 -22.95
CA ALA A 127 -1.25 -0.93 -21.54
C ALA A 127 -1.49 -2.43 -21.43
N ARG A 128 -0.69 -3.10 -20.63
CA ARG A 128 -0.74 -4.54 -20.36
C ARG A 128 -1.03 -4.77 -18.90
N TYR A 129 -2.03 -5.61 -18.63
CA TYR A 129 -2.56 -5.82 -17.31
C TYR A 129 -2.16 -7.19 -16.78
N TYR A 130 -1.51 -7.16 -15.62
CA TYR A 130 -1.05 -8.32 -14.86
C TYR A 130 -1.86 -8.39 -13.56
N TYR A 131 -2.86 -9.26 -13.57
CA TYR A 131 -3.74 -9.46 -12.40
C TYR A 131 -3.17 -10.52 -11.46
N ASN A 132 -3.16 -10.21 -10.17
CA ASN A 132 -2.91 -11.11 -9.05
C ASN A 132 -4.00 -10.89 -8.00
N ASP A 133 -4.34 -11.89 -7.19
CA ASP A 133 -5.29 -11.76 -6.07
C ASP A 133 -4.93 -10.64 -5.07
N LYS A 134 -3.66 -10.21 -5.02
CA LYS A 134 -3.13 -9.16 -4.14
C LYS A 134 -3.09 -7.77 -4.78
N PHE A 135 -2.90 -7.68 -6.10
CA PHE A 135 -2.72 -6.40 -6.80
C PHE A 135 -3.06 -6.50 -8.29
N LEU A 136 -3.38 -5.36 -8.89
CA LEU A 136 -3.38 -5.15 -10.33
C LEU A 136 -2.15 -4.34 -10.72
N LEU A 137 -1.29 -4.92 -11.56
CA LEU A 137 -0.14 -4.24 -12.14
C LEU A 137 -0.43 -3.89 -13.60
N THR A 138 -0.22 -2.63 -13.95
CA THR A 138 -0.35 -2.15 -15.33
C THR A 138 1.02 -1.74 -15.83
N ILE A 139 1.44 -2.29 -16.96
CA ILE A 139 2.70 -1.97 -17.64
C ILE A 139 2.36 -1.35 -18.98
N PHE A 140 2.82 -0.13 -19.22
CA PHE A 140 2.74 0.53 -20.51
C PHE A 140 3.99 0.18 -21.33
N VAL A 141 3.78 -0.36 -22.52
CA VAL A 141 4.84 -0.73 -23.45
C VAL A 141 4.83 0.24 -24.63
N ALA A 142 6.00 0.81 -24.92
CA ALA A 142 6.27 1.58 -26.14
C ALA A 142 7.59 1.06 -26.73
N ASP A 143 7.64 0.85 -28.05
CA ASP A 143 8.82 0.33 -28.74
C ASP A 143 9.42 -0.94 -28.10
N LYS A 144 8.56 -1.87 -27.66
CA LYS A 144 8.91 -3.13 -26.98
C LYS A 144 9.67 -2.95 -25.66
N ARG A 145 9.50 -1.81 -25.00
CA ARG A 145 10.07 -1.50 -23.69
C ARG A 145 9.03 -0.92 -22.76
N VAL A 146 9.23 -1.12 -21.46
CA VAL A 146 8.42 -0.49 -20.42
C VAL A 146 8.60 1.03 -20.48
N ALA A 147 7.56 1.75 -20.86
CA ALA A 147 7.51 3.21 -20.84
C ALA A 147 7.03 3.72 -19.48
N ALA A 148 6.09 3.01 -18.86
CA ALA A 148 5.60 3.31 -17.51
C ALA A 148 5.03 2.05 -16.87
N HIS A 149 4.88 2.06 -15.56
CA HIS A 149 4.09 1.07 -14.85
C HIS A 149 3.42 1.70 -13.63
N PHE A 150 2.32 1.10 -13.18
CA PHE A 150 1.76 1.38 -11.86
C PHE A 150 1.15 0.12 -11.25
N VAL A 151 1.10 0.09 -9.92
CA VAL A 151 0.47 -0.96 -9.13
C VAL A 151 -0.71 -0.40 -8.35
N VAL A 152 -1.81 -1.17 -8.32
CA VAL A 152 -2.97 -0.92 -7.47
C VAL A 152 -3.19 -2.12 -6.56
N PRO A 153 -3.01 -1.99 -5.23
CA PRO A 153 -3.36 -3.04 -4.28
C PRO A 153 -4.84 -3.40 -4.34
N LEU A 154 -5.14 -4.70 -4.30
CA LEU A 154 -6.50 -5.24 -4.21
C LEU A 154 -6.81 -5.76 -2.79
N LYS A 155 -5.79 -5.81 -1.93
CA LYS A 155 -5.89 -6.16 -0.51
C LYS A 155 -5.44 -4.99 0.35
N ASN A 156 -6.11 -4.79 1.48
CA ASN A 156 -5.83 -3.67 2.38
C ASN A 156 -4.47 -3.81 3.11
N ASP A 157 -4.01 -5.04 3.29
CA ASP A 157 -2.73 -5.39 3.92
C ASP A 157 -1.57 -5.49 2.92
N PHE A 158 -1.82 -5.36 1.62
CA PHE A 158 -0.77 -5.25 0.61
C PHE A 158 -0.36 -3.78 0.43
N THR A 159 0.80 -3.39 0.97
CA THR A 159 1.26 -2.01 1.10
C THR A 159 2.64 -1.80 0.43
N PRO A 160 2.71 -1.80 -0.92
CA PRO A 160 3.97 -1.56 -1.63
C PRO A 160 4.64 -0.25 -1.22
N VAL A 161 5.98 -0.28 -1.17
CA VAL A 161 6.78 0.92 -0.93
C VAL A 161 6.71 1.85 -2.13
N VAL A 162 6.47 3.13 -1.87
CA VAL A 162 6.37 4.23 -2.85
C VAL A 162 7.69 5.00 -2.91
N VAL A 163 8.25 5.31 -1.74
CA VAL A 163 9.51 6.03 -1.59
C VAL A 163 10.30 5.39 -0.46
N GLU A 164 11.50 4.90 -0.78
CA GLU A 164 12.51 4.55 0.21
C GLU A 164 13.29 5.82 0.60
N ASN A 165 13.32 6.14 1.89
CA ASN A 165 14.19 7.15 2.45
C ASN A 165 14.98 6.55 3.61
N ASP A 166 16.20 7.05 3.85
CA ASP A 166 17.13 6.56 4.88
C ASP A 166 16.52 6.46 6.31
N ASN A 167 15.42 7.18 6.58
CA ASN A 167 14.79 7.24 7.89
C ASN A 167 13.37 6.63 7.94
N THR A 168 12.63 6.56 6.83
CA THR A 168 11.23 6.09 6.83
C THR A 168 10.78 5.72 5.41
N ASP A 169 10.29 4.49 5.24
CA ASP A 169 9.63 4.06 4.01
C ASP A 169 8.22 4.64 3.94
N PHE A 170 7.86 5.22 2.80
CA PHE A 170 6.48 5.61 2.53
C PHE A 170 5.77 4.48 1.79
N GLU A 171 4.87 3.79 2.47
CA GLU A 171 4.07 2.70 1.89
C GLU A 171 2.71 3.19 1.39
N LEU A 172 2.16 2.55 0.36
CA LEU A 172 0.77 2.78 -0.08
C LEU A 172 -0.23 2.46 1.02
N GLN A 173 -1.37 3.15 1.02
CA GLN A 173 -2.49 3.00 1.95
C GLN A 173 -2.20 3.31 3.44
N GLN A 174 -0.93 3.51 3.84
CA GLN A 174 -0.53 3.76 5.23
C GLN A 174 -0.47 5.25 5.60
N SER A 175 -0.31 6.12 4.61
CA SER A 175 -0.20 7.57 4.80
C SER A 175 -1.17 8.32 3.90
N VAL A 176 -1.57 9.52 4.29
CA VAL A 176 -2.33 10.43 3.42
C VAL A 176 -1.42 11.04 2.34
N PHE A 177 -1.97 11.51 1.22
CA PHE A 177 -1.17 12.09 0.13
C PHE A 177 -0.23 13.21 0.60
N SER A 178 -0.66 14.05 1.56
CA SER A 178 0.13 15.19 2.04
C SER A 178 1.39 14.79 2.82
N ALA A 179 1.50 13.54 3.25
CA ALA A 179 2.67 13.03 3.95
C ALA A 179 3.83 12.66 3.01
N TYR A 180 3.55 12.36 1.73
CA TYR A 180 4.57 11.94 0.77
C TYR A 180 5.51 13.12 0.42
N PRO A 181 6.82 12.87 0.22
CA PRO A 181 7.85 13.90 0.18
C PRO A 181 7.93 14.68 -1.16
N ALA A 182 6.80 15.02 -1.77
CA ALA A 182 6.72 15.83 -2.98
C ALA A 182 5.37 16.53 -3.12
N ASN A 183 5.39 17.71 -3.75
CA ASN A 183 4.16 18.39 -4.14
C ASN A 183 3.69 17.90 -5.52
N PRO A 184 2.38 17.88 -5.76
CA PRO A 184 1.83 17.54 -7.06
C PRO A 184 2.18 18.66 -8.05
N LYS A 185 2.80 18.28 -9.17
CA LYS A 185 3.07 19.17 -10.30
C LYS A 185 1.81 19.35 -11.16
N THR A 186 1.08 18.26 -11.36
CA THR A 186 -0.21 18.24 -12.04
C THR A 186 -1.03 17.07 -11.50
N TYR A 187 -2.34 17.13 -11.68
CA TYR A 187 -3.24 16.07 -11.27
C TYR A 187 -4.42 15.95 -12.25
N VAL A 188 -5.07 14.80 -12.23
CA VAL A 188 -6.32 14.52 -12.94
C VAL A 188 -7.30 13.87 -11.97
N VAL A 189 -8.57 14.18 -12.13
CA VAL A 189 -9.66 13.63 -11.31
C VAL A 189 -10.83 13.26 -12.21
N ASP A 190 -11.45 12.13 -11.93
CA ASP A 190 -12.72 11.75 -12.54
C ASP A 190 -13.59 11.01 -11.52
N HIS A 191 -14.89 11.27 -11.60
CA HIS A 191 -15.89 10.62 -10.79
C HIS A 191 -17.14 10.32 -11.63
N SER A 192 -17.44 9.04 -11.75
CA SER A 192 -18.62 8.52 -12.42
C SER A 192 -19.13 7.25 -11.72
N ASN A 193 -20.27 6.73 -12.18
CA ASN A 193 -20.82 5.48 -11.67
C ASN A 193 -19.93 4.24 -11.94
N THR A 194 -19.03 4.33 -12.93
CA THR A 194 -18.21 3.18 -13.39
C THR A 194 -16.74 3.32 -13.03
N VAL A 195 -16.28 4.51 -12.68
CA VAL A 195 -14.89 4.76 -12.29
C VAL A 195 -14.81 5.98 -11.39
N SER A 196 -13.95 5.92 -10.38
CA SER A 196 -13.58 7.09 -9.59
C SER A 196 -12.09 7.05 -9.33
N TYR A 197 -11.38 8.09 -9.73
CA TYR A 197 -9.95 8.21 -9.49
C TYR A 197 -9.50 9.65 -9.24
N TYR A 198 -8.39 9.75 -8.53
CA TYR A 198 -7.56 10.94 -8.41
C TYR A 198 -6.11 10.50 -8.65
N LEU A 199 -5.42 11.10 -9.61
CA LEU A 199 -4.01 10.79 -9.89
C LEU A 199 -3.21 12.10 -9.87
N GLU A 200 -2.03 12.08 -9.27
CA GLU A 200 -1.08 13.19 -9.26
C GLU A 200 0.30 12.76 -9.77
N GLU A 201 0.94 13.66 -10.52
CA GLU A 201 2.36 13.57 -10.85
C GLU A 201 3.14 14.32 -9.77
N LEU A 202 4.03 13.62 -9.07
CA LEU A 202 4.87 14.22 -8.04
C LEU A 202 6.09 14.91 -8.63
N ASP A 203 6.37 16.14 -8.17
CA ASP A 203 7.61 16.83 -8.51
C ASP A 203 8.81 16.11 -7.85
N SER A 204 9.54 15.35 -8.66
CA SER A 204 10.69 14.56 -8.21
C SER A 204 12.02 15.34 -8.28
N GLY A 205 11.96 16.66 -8.48
CA GLY A 205 13.15 17.53 -8.55
C GLY A 205 14.15 17.09 -9.63
N LYS A 206 15.45 17.05 -9.30
CA LYS A 206 16.51 16.69 -10.26
C LYS A 206 16.45 15.24 -10.75
N ALA A 207 15.91 14.32 -9.94
CA ALA A 207 15.67 12.94 -10.35
C ALA A 207 14.43 12.80 -11.26
N GLY A 208 13.53 13.79 -11.22
CA GLY A 208 12.33 13.89 -12.05
C GLY A 208 12.56 14.40 -13.47
N LEU A 209 13.81 14.69 -13.86
CA LEU A 209 14.14 15.16 -15.22
C LEU A 209 13.89 14.10 -16.30
N PHE A 210 13.86 12.81 -15.93
CA PHE A 210 13.74 11.71 -16.88
C PHE A 210 12.55 10.79 -16.63
N PHE A 211 11.98 10.84 -15.43
CA PHE A 211 10.87 9.98 -15.04
C PHE A 211 9.87 10.75 -14.19
N HIS A 212 8.60 10.54 -14.48
CA HIS A 212 7.47 10.95 -13.68
C HIS A 212 7.21 9.91 -12.60
N THR A 213 6.85 10.38 -11.41
CA THR A 213 6.33 9.54 -10.33
C THR A 213 4.84 9.80 -10.22
N TYR A 214 4.04 8.74 -10.31
CA TYR A 214 2.58 8.82 -10.21
C TYR A 214 2.15 8.32 -8.84
N LEU A 215 1.24 9.05 -8.21
CA LEU A 215 0.59 8.66 -6.97
C LEU A 215 -0.91 8.88 -7.15
N GLY A 216 -1.75 8.02 -6.59
CA GLY A 216 -3.18 8.16 -6.84
C GLY A 216 -4.07 7.31 -5.97
N TYR A 217 -5.36 7.57 -6.12
CA TYR A 217 -6.45 6.79 -5.61
C TYR A 217 -7.30 6.31 -6.78
N VAL A 218 -7.65 5.03 -6.81
CA VAL A 218 -8.52 4.42 -7.82
C VAL A 218 -9.49 3.47 -7.14
N SER A 219 -10.77 3.56 -7.50
CA SER A 219 -11.78 2.59 -7.10
C SER A 219 -12.36 1.86 -8.32
N PHE A 220 -12.07 0.56 -8.41
CA PHE A 220 -12.64 -0.35 -9.42
C PHE A 220 -13.95 -1.01 -8.97
N THR A 221 -14.29 -0.91 -7.68
CA THR A 221 -15.42 -1.61 -7.07
C THR A 221 -16.46 -0.60 -6.60
N GLN A 222 -17.71 -1.02 -6.43
CA GLN A 222 -18.80 -0.17 -5.91
C GLN A 222 -18.64 0.21 -4.42
N LYS A 223 -17.40 0.30 -3.92
CA LYS A 223 -17.16 1.00 -2.65
C LYS A 223 -17.57 2.45 -2.82
N PRO A 224 -18.22 3.06 -1.81
CA PRO A 224 -18.54 4.48 -1.88
C PRO A 224 -17.25 5.26 -2.14
N ALA A 225 -17.28 6.11 -3.16
CA ALA A 225 -16.16 6.97 -3.50
C ALA A 225 -15.82 7.88 -2.30
N ASP A 226 -14.55 8.21 -2.15
CA ASP A 226 -14.10 9.17 -1.16
C ASP A 226 -14.84 10.51 -1.36
N GLN A 227 -15.51 11.00 -0.32
CA GLN A 227 -16.29 12.24 -0.40
C GLN A 227 -15.40 13.44 -0.78
N HIS A 228 -14.13 13.44 -0.40
CA HIS A 228 -13.18 14.47 -0.79
C HIS A 228 -12.85 14.41 -2.29
N LEU A 229 -12.80 13.21 -2.88
CA LEU A 229 -12.65 13.02 -4.33
C LEU A 229 -13.86 13.55 -5.09
N VAL A 230 -15.06 13.21 -4.64
CA VAL A 230 -16.31 13.72 -5.24
C VAL A 230 -16.35 15.25 -5.18
N SER A 231 -15.99 15.83 -4.04
CA SER A 231 -15.93 17.28 -3.86
C SER A 231 -14.90 17.93 -4.80
N LEU A 232 -13.73 17.30 -4.99
CA LEU A 232 -12.70 17.80 -5.90
C LEU A 232 -13.19 17.75 -7.36
N TYR A 233 -13.81 16.65 -7.76
CA TYR A 233 -14.39 16.52 -9.09
C TYR A 233 -15.42 17.62 -9.38
N GLU A 234 -16.35 17.87 -8.45
CA GLU A 234 -17.34 18.94 -8.57
C GLU A 234 -16.68 20.32 -8.71
N ALA A 235 -15.65 20.62 -7.91
CA ALA A 235 -14.91 21.88 -7.99
C ALA A 235 -14.23 22.08 -9.36
N VAL A 236 -13.56 21.04 -9.88
CA VAL A 236 -12.91 21.07 -11.20
C VAL A 236 -13.93 21.29 -12.33
N VAL A 237 -15.10 20.66 -12.25
CA VAL A 237 -16.17 20.83 -13.25
C VAL A 237 -16.78 22.23 -13.21
N HIS A 238 -16.90 22.83 -12.02
CA HIS A 238 -17.47 24.17 -11.84
C HIS A 238 -16.47 25.32 -12.11
N GLY A 239 -15.17 25.04 -12.15
CA GLY A 239 -14.13 25.93 -12.69
C GLY A 239 -13.70 27.09 -11.78
N ASP A 240 -13.93 26.99 -10.47
CA ASP A 240 -13.43 27.96 -9.49
C ASP A 240 -12.07 27.50 -8.93
N ILE A 241 -10.99 28.08 -9.47
CA ILE A 241 -9.58 27.70 -9.19
C ILE A 241 -9.20 27.83 -7.71
N ASP A 242 -9.65 28.90 -7.03
CA ASP A 242 -9.31 29.11 -5.62
C ASP A 242 -10.00 28.06 -4.74
N SER A 243 -11.24 27.71 -5.11
CA SER A 243 -11.98 26.61 -4.46
C SER A 243 -11.32 25.25 -4.73
N GLU A 244 -10.83 25.03 -5.95
CA GLU A 244 -10.21 23.79 -6.41
C GLU A 244 -8.96 23.45 -5.59
N LEU A 245 -8.03 24.39 -5.45
CA LEU A 245 -6.78 24.19 -4.68
C LEU A 245 -7.06 23.88 -3.20
N ALA A 246 -8.05 24.56 -2.62
CA ALA A 246 -8.45 24.32 -1.23
C ALA A 246 -9.09 22.93 -1.05
N VAL A 247 -9.90 22.48 -2.00
CA VAL A 247 -10.52 21.16 -1.98
C VAL A 247 -9.50 20.06 -2.25
N GLN A 248 -8.56 20.28 -3.16
CA GLN A 248 -7.45 19.35 -3.43
C GLN A 248 -6.59 19.17 -2.17
N SER A 249 -6.26 20.26 -1.48
CA SER A 249 -5.49 20.19 -0.22
C SER A 249 -6.22 19.35 0.83
N LYS A 250 -7.54 19.51 0.96
CA LYS A 250 -8.37 18.68 1.86
C LYS A 250 -8.36 17.21 1.46
N LEU A 251 -8.48 16.88 0.17
CA LEU A 251 -8.34 15.50 -0.30
C LEU A 251 -6.98 14.95 0.12
N ARG A 252 -5.91 15.72 -0.13
CA ARG A 252 -4.55 15.26 0.17
C ARG A 252 -4.31 15.04 1.67
N GLU A 253 -4.98 15.78 2.54
CA GLU A 253 -4.90 15.66 3.99
C GLU A 253 -5.73 14.52 4.59
N ASN A 254 -6.75 14.04 3.87
CA ASN A 254 -7.75 13.10 4.43
C ASN A 254 -7.81 11.75 3.69
N SER A 255 -7.23 11.64 2.51
CA SER A 255 -7.27 10.45 1.68
C SER A 255 -5.89 9.80 1.56
N SER A 256 -5.86 8.47 1.59
CA SER A 256 -4.64 7.68 1.36
C SER A 256 -4.59 7.17 -0.09
N PRO A 257 -3.42 7.21 -0.76
CA PRO A 257 -3.27 6.65 -2.10
C PRO A 257 -3.30 5.12 -2.07
N ASN A 258 -3.83 4.53 -3.13
CA ASN A 258 -3.78 3.10 -3.43
C ASN A 258 -3.25 2.83 -4.85
N LEU A 259 -2.62 3.80 -5.49
CA LEU A 259 -1.93 3.64 -6.76
C LEU A 259 -0.57 4.32 -6.66
N HIS A 260 0.48 3.59 -7.06
CA HIS A 260 1.80 4.15 -7.26
C HIS A 260 2.40 3.64 -8.56
N GLY A 261 3.13 4.48 -9.25
CA GLY A 261 3.85 4.10 -10.45
C GLY A 261 4.96 5.05 -10.84
N ARG A 262 5.70 4.66 -11.88
CA ARG A 262 6.79 5.44 -12.43
C ARG A 262 6.89 5.24 -13.94
N GLY A 263 7.29 6.28 -14.67
CA GLY A 263 7.35 6.20 -16.12
C GLY A 263 7.88 7.44 -16.82
N THR A 264 7.95 7.39 -18.14
CA THR A 264 8.24 8.52 -19.03
C THR A 264 6.97 9.07 -19.69
N LEU A 265 5.80 8.55 -19.32
CA LEU A 265 4.52 8.96 -19.91
C LEU A 265 3.90 10.11 -19.13
N ASP A 266 3.25 11.03 -19.84
CA ASP A 266 2.47 12.08 -19.20
C ASP A 266 1.24 11.49 -18.49
N LEU A 267 0.77 12.18 -17.45
CA LEU A 267 -0.38 11.76 -16.64
C LEU A 267 -1.64 11.50 -17.47
N VAL A 268 -1.81 12.21 -18.60
CA VAL A 268 -2.92 12.05 -19.57
C VAL A 268 -2.92 10.68 -20.25
N LEU A 269 -1.75 10.06 -20.43
CA LEU A 269 -1.64 8.69 -20.96
C LEU A 269 -1.82 7.66 -19.85
N ILE A 270 -1.32 7.94 -18.65
CA ILE A 270 -1.50 7.08 -17.48
C ILE A 270 -2.98 6.91 -17.14
N GLN A 271 -3.78 7.99 -17.15
CA GLN A 271 -5.21 7.93 -16.86
C GLN A 271 -5.98 7.00 -17.83
N LYS A 272 -5.57 6.89 -19.09
CA LYS A 272 -6.23 6.01 -20.08
C LYS A 272 -6.02 4.53 -19.76
N GLY A 273 -4.97 4.21 -18.99
CA GLY A 273 -4.70 2.86 -18.50
C GLY A 273 -5.53 2.47 -17.28
N ILE A 274 -6.20 3.42 -16.62
CA ILE A 274 -7.13 3.10 -15.53
C ILE A 274 -8.33 2.35 -16.10
N LEU A 275 -8.61 1.19 -15.53
CA LEU A 275 -9.78 0.39 -15.88
C LEU A 275 -11.02 0.95 -15.19
N THR A 276 -12.14 0.98 -15.91
CA THR A 276 -13.46 1.11 -15.28
C THR A 276 -13.79 -0.16 -14.50
N GLY A 277 -14.70 -0.08 -13.53
CA GLY A 277 -15.19 -1.25 -12.80
C GLY A 277 -15.84 -2.29 -13.72
N ALA A 278 -16.45 -1.85 -14.82
CA ALA A 278 -16.99 -2.74 -15.84
C ALA A 278 -15.89 -3.48 -16.62
N GLU A 279 -14.83 -2.78 -17.05
CA GLU A 279 -13.67 -3.40 -17.69
C GLU A 279 -12.97 -4.39 -16.75
N PHE A 280 -12.72 -3.96 -15.51
CA PHE A 280 -12.09 -4.82 -14.50
C PHE A 280 -12.91 -6.09 -14.26
N ALA A 281 -14.23 -5.97 -14.08
CA ALA A 281 -15.11 -7.11 -13.90
C ALA A 281 -15.18 -8.00 -15.15
N ASN A 282 -15.16 -7.43 -16.36
CA ASN A 282 -15.19 -8.22 -17.59
C ASN A 282 -13.87 -8.96 -17.85
N TYR A 283 -12.73 -8.37 -17.48
CA TYR A 283 -11.41 -8.95 -17.69
C TYR A 283 -11.02 -9.96 -16.61
N PHE A 284 -11.36 -9.68 -15.36
CA PHE A 284 -10.85 -10.43 -14.20
C PHE A 284 -11.96 -10.96 -13.29
N GLY A 285 -13.21 -10.57 -13.51
CA GLY A 285 -14.33 -11.02 -12.71
C GLY A 285 -14.58 -12.51 -12.88
N ARG A 286 -14.67 -13.19 -11.73
CA ARG A 286 -15.33 -14.49 -11.58
C ARG A 286 -16.76 -14.27 -11.12
#